data_AF-A0A971ZJ85-F1
#
_entry.id   AF-A0A971ZJ85-F1
#
_cell.length_a   1.000
_cell.length_b   1.000
_cell.length_c   1.000
_cell.angle_alpha   90.00
_cell.angle_beta   90.00
_cell.angle_gamma   90.00
#
_symmetry.space_group_name_H-M   'P 1'
#
loop_
_entity.id
_entity.type
_entity.pdbx_description
1 polymer ?
#
loop_
_entity_poly.entity_id
_entity_poly.type
_entity_poly.pdbx_seq_one_letter_code
_entity_poly.pdbx_strand_id
1 'polypeptide(L)' 'DLELTSLVSEKYENYHFRETIDDNDISFDYILRTGPCVSSNAIAILKYIGYPKEIYEAAKEKAEKYLIKA' A
#
# COMPACT_ATOMS: atom_id res chain seq x y z
N ASP A 1 -10.14 -0.36 -0.61
CA ASP A 1 -9.83 -0.91 0.71
C ASP A 1 -10.21 0.03 1.82
N LEU A 2 -9.56 1.21 1.91
CA LEU A 2 -9.86 2.23 2.94
C LEU A 2 -11.36 2.60 3.05
N GLU A 3 -12.07 2.73 1.92
CA GLU A 3 -13.52 3.02 1.95
C GLU A 3 -14.34 1.93 2.66
N LEU A 4 -13.99 0.66 2.47
CA LEU A 4 -14.67 -0.46 3.13
C LEU A 4 -14.32 -0.51 4.62
N THR A 5 -13.05 -0.31 4.95
CA THR A 5 -12.56 -0.16 6.33
C THR A 5 -13.34 0.92 7.08
N SER A 6 -13.55 2.09 6.46
CA SER A 6 -14.35 3.17 7.06
C SER A 6 -15.83 2.78 7.19
N LEU A 7 -16.41 2.17 6.16
CA LEU A 7 -17.83 1.80 6.12
C LEU A 7 -18.24 0.82 7.22
N VAL A 8 -17.34 -0.05 7.66
CA VAL A 8 -17.64 -1.11 8.63
C VAL A 8 -16.94 -0.94 9.99
N SER A 9 -16.30 0.21 10.20
CA SER A 9 -15.50 0.52 11.41
C SER A 9 -16.27 0.42 12.73
N GLU A 10 -17.60 0.58 12.71
CA GLU A 10 -18.46 0.41 13.89
C GLU A 10 -18.77 -1.06 14.23
N LYS A 11 -18.59 -1.97 13.27
CA LYS A 11 -18.92 -3.40 13.43
C LYS A 11 -17.69 -4.30 13.51
N TYR A 12 -16.55 -3.84 12.99
CA TYR A 12 -15.33 -4.61 12.94
C TYR A 12 -14.12 -3.76 13.31
N GLU A 13 -13.24 -4.36 14.09
CA GLU A 13 -11.93 -3.79 14.36
C GLU A 13 -11.00 -4.03 13.17
N ASN A 14 -10.31 -2.97 12.74
CA ASN A 14 -9.38 -3.06 11.64
C ASN A 14 -7.98 -3.39 12.15
N TYR A 15 -7.27 -4.24 11.44
CA TYR A 15 -5.89 -4.59 11.73
C TYR A 15 -5.05 -4.67 10.45
N HIS A 16 -3.75 -4.41 10.55
CA HIS A 16 -2.82 -4.53 9.43
C HIS A 16 -1.42 -5.00 9.84
N PHE A 17 -0.68 -5.53 8.87
CA PHE A 17 0.76 -5.74 8.94
C PHE A 17 1.49 -4.59 8.25
N ARG A 18 2.78 -4.43 8.55
CA ARG A 18 3.65 -3.50 7.83
C ARG A 18 4.76 -4.25 7.14
N GLU A 19 5.15 -3.71 6.01
CA GLU A 19 6.26 -4.15 5.19
C GLU A 19 7.33 -3.09 5.05
N THR A 20 8.54 -3.57 4.84
CA THR A 20 9.69 -2.80 4.37
C THR A 20 10.01 -3.28 2.97
N ILE A 21 10.22 -2.33 2.06
CA ILE A 21 10.56 -2.61 0.66
C ILE A 21 11.97 -2.11 0.42
N ASP A 22 12.85 -3.03 0.04
CA ASP A 22 14.19 -2.74 -0.46
C ASP A 22 14.24 -2.99 -1.97
N ASP A 23 15.37 -2.67 -2.62
CA ASP A 23 15.48 -2.67 -4.08
C ASP A 23 15.10 -3.99 -4.75
N ASN A 24 15.18 -5.12 -4.05
CA ASN A 24 14.84 -6.46 -4.59
C ASN A 24 14.01 -7.34 -3.64
N ASP A 25 13.53 -6.83 -2.51
CA ASP A 25 12.80 -7.68 -1.55
C ASP A 25 11.69 -6.93 -0.80
N ILE A 26 10.68 -7.70 -0.39
CA ILE A 26 9.56 -7.25 0.42
C ILE A 26 9.54 -8.09 1.69
N SER A 27 9.81 -7.47 2.82
CA SER A 27 9.77 -8.12 4.14
C SER A 27 8.60 -7.59 4.95
N PHE A 28 7.80 -8.48 5.53
CA PHE A 28 6.78 -8.12 6.52
C PHE A 28 7.33 -8.34 7.93
N ASP A 29 6.95 -7.48 8.86
CA ASP A 29 7.32 -7.66 10.27
C ASP A 29 6.39 -8.62 11.02
N TYR A 30 5.28 -9.04 10.40
CA TYR A 30 4.27 -9.94 10.94
C TYR A 30 3.67 -9.48 12.29
N ILE A 31 3.79 -8.19 12.62
CA ILE A 31 3.19 -7.61 13.83
C ILE A 31 1.80 -7.10 13.48
N LEU A 32 0.79 -7.68 14.13
CA LEU A 32 -0.59 -7.23 13.99
C LEU A 32 -0.77 -5.87 14.66
N ARG A 33 -1.17 -4.86 13.90
CA ARG A 33 -1.39 -3.49 14.39
C ARG A 33 -2.84 -3.09 14.28
N THR A 34 -3.32 -2.34 15.25
CA THR A 34 -4.68 -1.80 15.27
C THR A 34 -4.85 -0.68 14.25
N GLY A 35 -6.05 -0.58 13.68
CA GLY A 35 -6.46 0.43 12.72
C GLY A 35 -6.16 0.06 11.25
N PRO A 36 -6.69 0.85 10.30
CA PRO A 36 -6.38 0.69 8.88
C PRO A 36 -4.89 0.82 8.58
N CYS A 37 -4.45 0.13 7.53
CA CYS A 37 -3.15 0.43 6.94
C CYS A 37 -3.20 1.83 6.29
N VAL A 38 -2.22 2.68 6.61
CA VAL A 38 -2.10 4.04 6.06
C VAL A 38 -1.15 4.13 4.86
N SER A 39 -0.40 3.05 4.59
CA SER A 39 0.45 2.92 3.42
C SER A 39 -0.21 2.03 2.36
N SER A 40 0.04 2.33 1.09
CA SER A 40 -0.39 1.51 -0.04
C SER A 40 0.81 1.20 -0.92
N ASN A 41 1.14 -0.07 -1.01
CA ASN A 41 2.42 -0.52 -1.55
C ASN A 41 2.29 -1.34 -2.84
N ALA A 42 1.07 -1.38 -3.41
CA ALA A 42 0.77 -2.09 -4.65
C ALA A 42 1.69 -1.69 -5.82
N ILE A 43 2.11 -0.42 -5.88
CA ILE A 43 3.01 0.08 -6.92
C ILE A 43 4.44 -0.40 -6.69
N ALA A 44 4.88 -0.49 -5.43
CA ALA A 44 6.22 -0.96 -5.09
C ALA A 44 6.38 -2.47 -5.37
N ILE A 45 5.30 -3.25 -5.29
CA ILE A 45 5.27 -4.64 -5.75
C ILE A 45 5.59 -4.77 -7.25
N LEU A 46 5.21 -3.80 -8.09
CA LEU A 46 5.55 -3.82 -9.52
C LEU A 46 7.07 -3.80 -9.73
N LYS A 47 7.78 -2.97 -8.94
CA LYS A 47 9.25 -2.92 -8.96
C LYS A 47 9.85 -4.26 -8.53
N TYR A 48 9.35 -4.85 -7.44
CA TYR A 48 9.80 -6.15 -6.94
C TYR A 48 9.63 -7.30 -7.96
N ILE A 49 8.49 -7.35 -8.66
CA ILE A 49 8.22 -8.38 -9.69
C ILE A 49 9.10 -8.17 -10.95
N GLY A 50 9.83 -7.07 -11.05
CA GLY A 50 10.70 -6.76 -12.18
C GLY A 50 9.96 -6.18 -13.38
N TYR A 51 8.86 -5.47 -13.15
CA TYR A 51 8.22 -4.70 -14.23
C TYR A 51 9.17 -3.63 -14.78
N PRO A 52 9.04 -3.26 -16.07
CA PRO A 52 9.78 -2.16 -16.66
C PRO A 52 9.69 -0.90 -15.80
N LYS A 53 10.84 -0.23 -15.63
CA LYS A 53 10.96 0.96 -14.77
C LYS A 53 9.95 2.03 -15.16
N GLU A 54 9.69 2.19 -16.45
CA GLU A 54 8.76 3.17 -17.00
C GLU A 54 7.32 2.92 -16.53
N ILE A 55 6.91 1.66 -16.39
CA ILE A 55 5.59 1.30 -15.88
C ILE A 55 5.47 1.62 -14.38
N TYR A 56 6.51 1.27 -13.62
CA TYR A 56 6.58 1.58 -12.19
C TYR A 56 6.51 3.10 -11.93
N GLU A 57 7.36 3.89 -12.61
CA GLU A 57 7.39 5.35 -12.45
C GLU A 57 6.07 6.00 -12.88
N ALA A 58 5.49 5.57 -14.01
CA ALA A 58 4.21 6.10 -14.47
C ALA A 58 3.06 5.79 -13.49
N ALA A 59 3.04 4.58 -12.91
CA ALA A 59 2.06 4.21 -11.90
C ALA A 59 2.23 5.06 -10.63
N LYS A 60 3.48 5.26 -10.18
CA LYS A 60 3.81 6.09 -9.02
C LYS A 60 3.38 7.53 -9.21
N GLU A 61 3.76 8.16 -10.33
CA GLU A 61 3.40 9.54 -10.66
C GLU A 61 1.87 9.73 -10.72
N LYS A 62 1.17 8.77 -11.31
CA LYS A 62 -0.30 8.81 -11.39
C LYS A 62 -0.92 8.76 -9.99
N ALA A 63 -0.45 7.88 -9.12
CA ALA A 63 -0.97 7.77 -7.75
C ALA A 63 -0.70 9.04 -6.92
N GLU A 64 0.49 9.61 -7.02
CA GLU A 64 0.82 10.90 -6.36
C GLU A 64 -0.12 12.02 -6.84
N LYS A 65 -0.39 12.10 -8.16
CA LYS A 65 -1.34 13.07 -8.72
C LYS A 65 -2.78 12.86 -8.24
N TYR A 66 -3.21 11.62 -7.99
CA TYR A 66 -4.53 11.35 -7.42
C TYR A 66 -4.64 11.81 -5.97
N LEU A 67 -3.60 11.59 -5.16
CA LEU A 67 -3.56 12.02 -3.75
C LEU A 67 -3.55 13.54 -3.58
N ILE A 68 -2.96 14.29 -4.53
CA ILE A 68 -2.99 15.77 -4.52
C ILE A 68 -4.37 16.33 -4.87
N LYS A 69 -5.23 15.55 -5.55
CA LYS A 69 -6.54 15.98 -6.04
C LYS A 69 -7.72 15.56 -5.15
N ALA A 70 -7.50 14.63 -4.22
CA ALA A 70 -8.50 14.11 -3.29
C ALA A 70 -8.46 14.88 -1.97
#